data_AF-E8KE52-F1
#
_entry.id   AF-E8KE52-F1
#
_cell.length_a   1.000
_cell.length_b   1.000
_cell.length_c   1.000
_cell.angle_alpha   90.00
_cell.angle_beta   90.00
_cell.angle_gamma   90.00
#
_symmetry.space_group_name_H-M   'P 1'
#
loop_
_entity.id
_entity.type
_entity.pdbx_description
1 polymer ?
#
loop_
_entity_poly.entity_id
_entity_poly.type
_entity_poly.pdbx_seq_one_letter_code
_entity_poly.pdbx_strand_id
1 'polypeptide(L)'
;MKKIIIIGHSASGYQSVEKIFQAVGMKQALPSKRDGMYPHEIDTILSKVVKTSKISEQPYSIKHNRSKRQVKKLAQRVELVSSHKQESKNALVNPLWDHLALDLMLGNLDQSFWGWANPDALDVLEYWQRVDPNIHFVFVYDSPNSVLLQYTEEQILSLDENQVRSELESWIDYNKKMLNTFEKVRDRAVLISSKQLIEFSENSIKTVYAQIQAPVKLDSNKTSQLSVITEKSALENKQLEYFFIDSMLKKHTDVLAAYEELQTYSDLPYLAKIDFNKNAVLNIWKEIVKDKMLQQSKLKDSEALIQQYQNEAQSQRKENEKLAQKHKNERDAKQKIETENNSILSQLHLTQEMLEKEVVAKRNVEKKSADYQQKLSSIEKEKADLQSKLKDFSNIQSELNKLNLKITPFFRNYI
;
A
#
# COMPACT_ATOMS: atom_id res chain seq x y z
N MET A 1 -32.10 4.66 -38.97
CA MET A 1 -31.09 4.81 -37.90
C MET A 1 -30.04 3.74 -38.14
N LYS A 2 -28.75 4.09 -38.14
CA LYS A 2 -27.67 3.12 -38.34
C LYS A 2 -27.16 2.65 -36.98
N LYS A 3 -26.95 1.35 -36.83
CA LYS A 3 -26.55 0.70 -35.58
C LYS A 3 -25.31 -0.15 -35.83
N ILE A 4 -24.31 -0.05 -34.96
CA ILE A 4 -23.09 -0.84 -35.07
C ILE A 4 -22.87 -1.65 -33.80
N ILE A 5 -22.46 -2.90 -33.96
CA ILE A 5 -21.91 -3.73 -32.89
C ILE A 5 -20.44 -3.96 -33.19
N ILE A 6 -19.57 -3.56 -32.27
CA ILE A 6 -18.11 -3.78 -32.37
C ILE A 6 -17.77 -5.05 -31.60
N ILE A 7 -17.13 -6.00 -32.26
CA ILE A 7 -16.82 -7.33 -31.73
C ILE A 7 -15.32 -7.55 -31.89
N GLY A 8 -14.66 -7.98 -30.82
CA GLY A 8 -13.25 -8.34 -30.88
C GLY A 8 -12.84 -9.11 -29.63
N HIS A 9 -11.72 -9.82 -29.73
CA HIS A 9 -11.13 -10.53 -28.59
C HIS A 9 -10.80 -9.55 -27.45
N SER A 10 -10.75 -9.99 -26.19
CA SER A 10 -10.33 -9.15 -25.05
C SER A 10 -8.99 -8.44 -25.30
N ALA A 11 -8.09 -9.12 -26.00
CA ALA A 11 -6.78 -8.64 -26.43
C ALA A 11 -6.79 -7.66 -27.62
N SER A 12 -7.86 -7.61 -28.41
CA SER A 12 -7.87 -6.91 -29.71
C SER A 12 -7.93 -5.38 -29.63
N GLY A 13 -8.10 -4.80 -28.44
CA GLY A 13 -8.23 -3.35 -28.27
C GLY A 13 -9.53 -2.77 -28.84
N TYR A 14 -10.61 -3.56 -28.90
CA TYR A 14 -11.92 -3.14 -29.42
C TYR A 14 -12.50 -1.90 -28.70
N GLN A 15 -12.18 -1.68 -27.43
CA GLN A 15 -12.61 -0.47 -26.69
C GLN A 15 -11.94 0.79 -27.24
N SER A 16 -10.70 0.68 -27.72
CA SER A 16 -10.01 1.80 -28.37
C SER A 16 -10.71 2.16 -29.68
N VAL A 17 -11.16 1.16 -30.45
CA VAL A 17 -11.96 1.36 -31.66
C VAL A 17 -13.29 2.04 -31.35
N GLU A 18 -13.97 1.63 -30.28
CA GLU A 18 -15.22 2.26 -29.83
C GLU A 18 -15.01 3.75 -29.53
N LYS A 19 -13.97 4.09 -28.75
CA LYS A 19 -13.63 5.49 -28.43
C LYS A 19 -13.33 6.32 -29.68
N ILE A 20 -12.62 5.73 -30.65
CA ILE A 20 -12.33 6.36 -31.94
C ILE A 20 -13.63 6.67 -32.70
N PHE A 21 -14.56 5.71 -32.77
CA PHE A 21 -15.84 5.92 -33.44
C PHE A 21 -16.72 6.92 -32.69
N GLN A 22 -16.68 6.94 -31.35
CA GLN A 22 -17.39 7.94 -30.55
C GLN A 22 -16.89 9.35 -30.82
N ALA A 23 -15.57 9.53 -30.94
CA ALA A 23 -14.97 10.82 -31.27
C ALA A 23 -15.38 11.33 -32.67
N VAL A 24 -15.68 10.43 -33.61
CA VAL A 24 -16.09 10.74 -34.99
C VAL A 24 -17.62 10.86 -35.17
N GLY A 25 -18.39 10.70 -34.08
CA GLY A 25 -19.82 10.99 -34.06
C GLY A 25 -20.75 9.79 -33.86
N MET A 26 -20.21 8.60 -33.56
CA MET A 26 -21.00 7.51 -33.01
C MET A 26 -21.47 7.84 -31.58
N LYS A 27 -22.77 7.75 -31.30
CA LYS A 27 -23.25 7.87 -29.91
C LYS A 27 -23.11 6.53 -29.19
N GLN A 28 -22.83 6.60 -27.89
CA GLN A 28 -22.91 5.42 -27.03
C GLN A 28 -24.37 5.00 -26.86
N ALA A 29 -24.61 3.69 -26.84
CA ALA A 29 -25.92 3.12 -26.56
C ALA A 29 -26.42 3.53 -25.17
N LEU A 30 -27.62 4.12 -25.13
CA LEU A 30 -28.36 4.39 -23.90
C LEU A 30 -29.00 3.10 -23.37
N PRO A 31 -29.25 3.03 -22.05
CA PRO A 31 -29.96 1.91 -21.46
C PRO A 31 -31.39 1.78 -22.01
N SER A 32 -31.94 0.58 -21.87
CA SER A 32 -33.32 0.28 -22.27
C SER A 32 -34.34 1.14 -21.48
N LYS A 33 -35.47 1.52 -22.09
CA LYS A 33 -36.40 2.49 -21.48
C LYS A 33 -37.13 1.95 -20.26
N ARG A 34 -37.49 0.66 -20.26
CA ARG A 34 -38.30 0.04 -19.21
C ARG A 34 -37.45 -0.66 -18.17
N ASP A 35 -36.47 -1.43 -18.64
CA ASP A 35 -35.66 -2.28 -17.76
C ASP A 35 -34.34 -1.62 -17.34
N GLY A 36 -33.96 -0.48 -17.94
CA GLY A 36 -32.75 0.26 -17.59
C GLY A 36 -31.45 -0.48 -17.91
N MET A 37 -31.51 -1.55 -18.71
CA MET A 37 -30.37 -2.42 -18.97
C MET A 37 -29.50 -1.89 -20.11
N TYR A 38 -28.19 -2.02 -19.96
CA TYR A 38 -27.23 -1.72 -21.02
C TYR A 38 -27.06 -2.89 -21.99
N PRO A 39 -26.63 -2.65 -23.24
CA PRO A 39 -26.44 -3.70 -24.24
C PRO A 39 -25.53 -4.84 -23.77
N HIS A 40 -24.47 -4.54 -23.02
CA HIS A 40 -23.56 -5.57 -22.50
C HIS A 40 -24.25 -6.50 -21.50
N GLU A 41 -25.18 -6.00 -20.69
CA GLU A 41 -25.95 -6.82 -19.74
C GLU A 41 -26.89 -7.75 -20.49
N ILE A 42 -27.56 -7.23 -21.52
CA ILE A 42 -28.43 -8.01 -22.42
C ILE A 42 -27.62 -9.12 -23.10
N ASP A 43 -26.46 -8.78 -23.66
CA ASP A 43 -25.56 -9.75 -24.30
C ASP A 43 -25.08 -10.84 -23.32
N THR A 44 -24.79 -10.50 -22.05
CA THR A 44 -24.38 -11.52 -21.05
C THR A 44 -25.52 -12.47 -20.70
N ILE A 45 -26.75 -11.98 -20.66
CA ILE A 45 -27.92 -12.82 -20.41
C ILE A 45 -28.16 -13.74 -21.60
N LEU A 46 -28.10 -13.20 -22.82
CA LEU A 46 -28.28 -13.97 -24.06
C LEU A 46 -27.16 -14.99 -24.25
N SER A 47 -25.90 -14.64 -23.96
CA SER A 47 -24.77 -15.57 -24.09
C SER A 47 -24.86 -16.73 -23.09
N LYS A 48 -25.32 -16.47 -21.85
CA LYS A 48 -25.61 -17.53 -20.87
C LYS A 48 -26.68 -18.48 -21.37
N VAL A 49 -27.76 -17.96 -21.94
CA VAL A 49 -28.84 -18.78 -22.51
C VAL A 49 -28.31 -19.66 -23.64
N VAL A 50 -27.59 -19.07 -24.60
CA VAL A 50 -26.97 -19.81 -25.72
C VAL A 50 -26.02 -20.90 -25.23
N LYS A 51 -25.20 -20.62 -24.21
CA LYS A 51 -24.28 -21.59 -23.61
C LYS A 51 -25.05 -22.73 -22.91
N THR A 52 -26.11 -22.42 -22.16
CA THR A 52 -26.94 -23.45 -21.49
C THR A 52 -27.66 -24.36 -22.49
N SER A 53 -28.07 -23.83 -23.65
CA SER A 53 -28.70 -24.63 -24.71
C SER A 53 -27.70 -25.58 -25.38
N LYS A 54 -26.48 -25.13 -25.66
CA LYS A 54 -25.39 -25.96 -26.24
C LYS A 54 -24.93 -27.08 -25.30
N ILE A 55 -24.95 -26.86 -23.98
CA ILE A 55 -24.54 -27.89 -22.99
C ILE A 55 -25.52 -29.07 -22.95
N SER A 56 -26.80 -28.86 -23.28
CA SER A 56 -27.80 -29.95 -23.36
C SER A 56 -27.60 -30.90 -24.55
N GLU A 57 -26.74 -30.57 -25.51
CA GLU A 57 -26.48 -31.37 -26.71
C GLU A 57 -25.28 -32.32 -26.60
N GLN A 58 -24.52 -32.29 -25.50
CA GLN A 58 -23.41 -33.25 -25.34
C GLN A 58 -23.96 -34.66 -25.04
N PRO A 59 -23.64 -35.69 -25.85
CA PRO A 59 -24.09 -37.04 -25.58
C PRO A 59 -23.38 -37.55 -24.32
N TYR A 60 -24.15 -37.70 -23.24
CA TYR A 60 -23.70 -38.41 -22.05
C TYR A 60 -23.13 -39.78 -22.45
N SER A 61 -21.84 -39.98 -22.24
CA SER A 61 -21.19 -41.28 -22.37
C SER A 61 -21.78 -42.24 -21.34
N ILE A 62 -22.70 -43.11 -21.78
CA ILE A 62 -23.32 -44.13 -20.93
C ILE A 62 -22.25 -45.19 -20.61
N LYS A 63 -21.62 -45.08 -19.44
CA LYS A 63 -20.82 -46.18 -18.88
C LYS A 63 -21.73 -47.35 -18.51
N HIS A 64 -21.39 -48.53 -19.03
CA HIS A 64 -22.08 -49.80 -18.83
C HIS A 64 -22.22 -50.20 -17.35
N ASN A 65 -23.46 -50.40 -16.89
CA ASN A 65 -23.92 -51.56 -16.11
C ASN A 65 -25.30 -51.29 -15.48
N ARG A 66 -26.40 -51.51 -16.21
CA ARG A 66 -27.73 -51.66 -15.61
C ARG A 66 -28.57 -52.69 -16.34
N SER A 67 -29.36 -53.45 -15.57
CA SER A 67 -30.03 -54.69 -15.98
C SER A 67 -31.05 -54.47 -17.11
N LYS A 68 -31.20 -55.50 -17.97
CA LYS A 68 -32.04 -55.54 -19.18
C LYS A 68 -33.51 -55.14 -18.95
N ARG A 69 -34.01 -55.09 -17.70
CA ARG A 69 -35.39 -54.70 -17.35
C ARG A 69 -35.57 -53.19 -17.16
N GLN A 70 -34.50 -52.44 -16.84
CA GLN A 70 -34.54 -50.98 -16.73
C GLN A 70 -34.31 -50.27 -18.07
N VAL A 71 -33.58 -50.90 -18.99
CA VAL A 71 -33.32 -50.38 -20.35
C VAL A 71 -34.61 -50.21 -21.15
N LYS A 72 -35.59 -51.11 -20.99
CA LYS A 72 -36.88 -51.03 -21.71
C LYS A 72 -37.76 -49.86 -21.22
N LYS A 73 -37.68 -49.52 -19.92
CA LYS A 73 -38.42 -48.41 -19.32
C LYS A 73 -37.75 -47.05 -19.58
N LEU A 74 -36.42 -47.03 -19.78
CA LEU A 74 -35.66 -45.87 -20.24
C LEU A 74 -35.80 -45.64 -21.74
N ALA A 75 -35.79 -46.68 -22.58
CA ALA A 75 -36.00 -46.57 -24.02
C ALA A 75 -37.38 -45.95 -24.35
N GLN A 76 -38.42 -46.36 -23.63
CA GLN A 76 -39.77 -45.79 -23.78
C GLN A 76 -39.88 -44.34 -23.29
N ARG A 77 -39.00 -43.91 -22.38
CA ARG A 77 -38.86 -42.51 -21.94
C ARG A 77 -38.02 -41.68 -22.92
N VAL A 78 -37.02 -42.29 -23.55
CA VAL A 78 -36.17 -41.67 -24.57
C VAL A 78 -36.92 -41.49 -25.89
N GLU A 79 -37.84 -42.39 -26.26
CA GLU A 79 -38.73 -42.21 -27.43
C GLU A 79 -39.72 -41.04 -27.24
N LEU A 80 -40.21 -40.82 -26.02
CA LEU A 80 -41.02 -39.64 -25.70
C LEU A 80 -40.20 -38.33 -25.72
N VAL A 81 -38.91 -38.39 -25.38
CA VAL A 81 -37.99 -37.23 -25.42
C VAL A 81 -37.41 -36.98 -26.82
N SER A 82 -37.36 -37.98 -27.70
CA SER A 82 -36.91 -37.81 -29.09
C SER A 82 -37.87 -36.99 -29.96
N SER A 83 -39.05 -36.64 -29.45
CA SER A 83 -39.95 -35.67 -30.08
C SER A 83 -39.50 -34.21 -29.92
N HIS A 84 -38.55 -33.92 -29.02
CA HIS A 84 -38.00 -32.57 -28.79
C HIS A 84 -36.62 -32.34 -29.44
N LYS A 85 -36.20 -33.22 -30.35
CA LYS A 85 -34.89 -33.15 -31.05
C LYS A 85 -34.69 -31.94 -31.97
N GLN A 86 -35.65 -31.02 -32.06
CA GLN A 86 -35.56 -29.80 -32.88
C GLN A 86 -35.40 -28.50 -32.06
N GLU A 87 -35.36 -28.54 -30.72
CA GLU A 87 -35.39 -27.32 -29.91
C GLU A 87 -34.04 -26.59 -29.71
N SER A 88 -32.91 -27.14 -30.14
CA SER A 88 -31.61 -26.51 -29.85
C SER A 88 -31.30 -25.24 -30.64
N LYS A 89 -31.91 -25.07 -31.83
CA LYS A 89 -31.89 -23.79 -32.57
C LYS A 89 -32.94 -22.78 -32.07
N ASN A 90 -33.87 -23.20 -31.22
CA ASN A 90 -35.03 -22.41 -30.80
C ASN A 90 -34.86 -21.70 -29.44
N ALA A 91 -33.77 -21.91 -28.71
CA ALA A 91 -33.56 -21.24 -27.42
C ALA A 91 -33.38 -19.71 -27.54
N LEU A 92 -32.86 -19.24 -28.68
CA LEU A 92 -32.81 -17.82 -29.05
C LEU A 92 -34.18 -17.27 -29.52
N VAL A 93 -35.19 -18.13 -29.68
CA VAL A 93 -36.55 -17.80 -30.16
C VAL A 93 -37.50 -17.74 -28.96
N ASN A 94 -37.11 -17.03 -27.90
CA ASN A 94 -38.04 -16.71 -26.81
C ASN A 94 -38.48 -15.24 -26.99
N PRO A 95 -39.80 -14.97 -27.12
CA PRO A 95 -40.31 -13.61 -27.27
C PRO A 95 -39.86 -12.69 -26.13
N LEU A 96 -39.58 -13.20 -24.93
CA LEU A 96 -39.05 -12.39 -23.81
C LEU A 96 -37.73 -11.69 -24.15
N TRP A 97 -36.85 -12.35 -24.90
CA TRP A 97 -35.57 -11.76 -25.33
C TRP A 97 -35.80 -10.67 -26.38
N ASP A 98 -36.72 -10.91 -27.31
CA ASP A 98 -37.10 -9.91 -28.32
C ASP A 98 -37.68 -8.64 -27.68
N HIS A 99 -38.39 -8.75 -26.56
CA HIS A 99 -38.84 -7.57 -25.81
C HIS A 99 -37.68 -6.75 -25.25
N LEU A 100 -36.64 -7.39 -24.71
CA LEU A 100 -35.45 -6.70 -24.20
C LEU A 100 -34.69 -5.98 -25.32
N ALA A 101 -34.51 -6.66 -26.45
CA ALA A 101 -33.85 -6.06 -27.60
C ALA A 101 -34.66 -4.89 -28.18
N LEU A 102 -36.00 -5.03 -28.28
CA LEU A 102 -36.87 -3.93 -28.71
C LEU A 102 -36.88 -2.76 -27.72
N ASP A 103 -36.89 -3.02 -26.41
CA ASP A 103 -36.81 -1.96 -25.39
C ASP A 103 -35.51 -1.16 -25.48
N LEU A 104 -34.39 -1.84 -25.76
CA LEU A 104 -33.11 -1.19 -26.06
C LEU A 104 -33.21 -0.31 -27.31
N MET A 105 -33.85 -0.81 -28.39
CA MET A 105 -34.07 -0.01 -29.59
C MET A 105 -34.94 1.22 -29.33
N LEU A 106 -35.97 1.08 -28.48
CA LEU A 106 -36.85 2.18 -28.07
C LEU A 106 -36.10 3.25 -27.29
N GLY A 107 -35.13 2.87 -26.44
CA GLY A 107 -34.22 3.77 -25.71
C GLY A 107 -33.35 4.64 -26.59
N ASN A 108 -33.03 4.14 -27.78
CA ASN A 108 -32.07 4.77 -28.69
C ASN A 108 -32.70 5.31 -29.98
N LEU A 109 -34.03 5.46 -30.04
CA LEU A 109 -34.74 5.95 -31.24
C LEU A 109 -34.31 7.36 -31.67
N ASP A 110 -33.98 8.23 -30.72
CA ASP A 110 -33.61 9.62 -30.99
C ASP A 110 -32.17 9.75 -31.49
N GLN A 111 -31.40 8.66 -31.50
CA GLN A 111 -30.02 8.63 -31.96
C GLN A 111 -29.96 8.19 -33.44
N SER A 112 -29.44 9.07 -34.31
CA SER A 112 -29.29 8.78 -35.74
C SER A 112 -28.28 7.67 -36.04
N PHE A 113 -27.22 7.60 -35.21
CA PHE A 113 -26.10 6.68 -35.33
C PHE A 113 -25.53 6.34 -33.95
N TRP A 114 -25.57 5.06 -33.58
CA TRP A 114 -25.14 4.58 -32.28
C TRP A 114 -24.64 3.14 -32.32
N GLY A 115 -23.91 2.74 -31.28
CA GLY A 115 -23.40 1.39 -31.16
C GLY A 115 -22.85 1.08 -29.78
N TRP A 116 -22.43 -0.18 -29.62
CA TRP A 116 -21.73 -0.66 -28.43
C TRP A 116 -20.67 -1.67 -28.84
N ALA A 117 -19.71 -1.89 -27.94
CA ALA A 117 -18.66 -2.87 -28.14
C ALA A 117 -18.76 -3.99 -27.09
N ASN A 118 -18.72 -5.24 -27.55
CA ASN A 118 -18.76 -6.39 -26.66
C ASN A 118 -18.13 -7.65 -27.30
N PRO A 119 -17.12 -8.28 -26.65
CA PRO A 119 -16.54 -9.55 -27.11
C PRO A 119 -17.54 -10.71 -27.15
N ASP A 120 -18.47 -10.74 -26.19
CA ASP A 120 -19.46 -11.81 -26.05
C ASP A 120 -20.56 -11.74 -27.11
N ALA A 121 -20.69 -10.61 -27.82
CA ALA A 121 -21.66 -10.45 -28.90
C ALA A 121 -21.40 -11.42 -30.07
N LEU A 122 -20.20 -12.03 -30.16
CA LEU A 122 -19.91 -13.09 -31.13
C LEU A 122 -20.81 -14.32 -30.96
N ASP A 123 -21.16 -14.68 -29.72
CA ASP A 123 -22.04 -15.83 -29.43
C ASP A 123 -23.52 -15.54 -29.74
N VAL A 124 -23.89 -14.27 -29.74
CA VAL A 124 -25.28 -13.77 -29.85
C VAL A 124 -25.52 -13.10 -31.22
N LEU A 125 -24.54 -13.15 -32.11
CA LEU A 125 -24.57 -12.43 -33.39
C LEU A 125 -25.77 -12.83 -34.26
N GLU A 126 -26.05 -14.13 -34.34
CA GLU A 126 -27.19 -14.66 -35.11
C GLU A 126 -28.53 -14.12 -34.59
N TYR A 127 -28.62 -13.85 -33.29
CA TYR A 127 -29.80 -13.25 -32.67
C TYR A 127 -29.96 -11.78 -33.09
N TRP A 128 -28.91 -10.96 -32.94
CA TRP A 128 -28.94 -9.55 -33.35
C TRP A 128 -29.21 -9.37 -34.84
N GLN A 129 -28.67 -10.26 -35.67
CA GLN A 129 -28.92 -10.29 -37.11
C GLN A 129 -30.41 -10.50 -37.46
N ARG A 130 -31.14 -11.27 -36.63
CA ARG A 130 -32.57 -11.54 -36.78
C ARG A 130 -33.44 -10.38 -36.28
N VAL A 131 -33.08 -9.79 -35.13
CA VAL A 131 -33.86 -8.73 -34.49
C VAL A 131 -33.93 -7.48 -35.37
N ASP A 132 -32.81 -7.06 -35.95
CA ASP A 132 -32.81 -5.91 -36.85
C ASP A 132 -31.83 -6.12 -38.02
N PRO A 133 -32.33 -6.19 -39.27
CA PRO A 133 -31.48 -6.35 -40.44
C PRO A 133 -30.56 -5.16 -40.70
N ASN A 134 -30.82 -3.99 -40.11
CA ASN A 134 -30.03 -2.76 -40.31
C ASN A 134 -28.81 -2.65 -39.38
N ILE A 135 -28.59 -3.60 -38.48
CA ILE A 135 -27.39 -3.65 -37.65
C ILE A 135 -26.19 -4.05 -38.52
N HIS A 136 -25.11 -3.28 -38.42
CA HIS A 136 -23.83 -3.56 -39.06
C HIS A 136 -22.85 -4.06 -38.00
N PHE A 137 -21.97 -4.98 -38.38
CA PHE A 137 -21.01 -5.59 -37.48
C PHE A 137 -19.59 -5.12 -37.82
N VAL A 138 -18.83 -4.75 -36.80
CA VAL A 138 -17.43 -4.37 -36.95
C VAL A 138 -16.59 -5.36 -36.17
N PHE A 139 -15.88 -6.22 -36.89
CA PHE A 139 -14.97 -7.18 -36.30
C PHE A 139 -13.58 -6.56 -36.18
N VAL A 140 -13.04 -6.56 -34.97
CA VAL A 140 -11.74 -6.00 -34.65
C VAL A 140 -10.80 -7.12 -34.27
N TYR A 141 -9.68 -7.20 -34.97
CA TYR A 141 -8.58 -8.09 -34.64
C TYR A 141 -7.29 -7.31 -34.41
N ASP A 142 -6.38 -7.88 -33.63
CA ASP A 142 -5.04 -7.34 -33.39
C ASP A 142 -4.03 -8.49 -33.51
N SER A 143 -2.76 -8.13 -33.66
CA SER A 143 -1.63 -9.04 -33.56
C SER A 143 -1.68 -9.86 -32.26
N PRO A 144 -1.20 -11.11 -32.29
CA PRO A 144 -1.11 -11.96 -31.10
C PRO A 144 -0.25 -11.35 -29.99
N ASN A 145 0.66 -10.42 -30.33
CA ASN A 145 1.45 -9.67 -29.36
C ASN A 145 0.56 -8.93 -28.35
N SER A 146 -0.62 -8.46 -28.77
CA SER A 146 -1.57 -7.76 -27.91
C SER A 146 -2.03 -8.59 -26.71
N VAL A 147 -2.12 -9.92 -26.85
CA VAL A 147 -2.51 -10.83 -25.75
C VAL A 147 -1.49 -10.76 -24.62
N LEU A 148 -0.21 -10.81 -24.97
CA LEU A 148 0.87 -10.83 -23.98
C LEU A 148 1.20 -9.45 -23.42
N LEU A 149 0.85 -8.37 -24.13
CA LEU A 149 1.05 -6.99 -23.67
C LEU A 149 0.00 -6.51 -22.64
N GLN A 150 -1.06 -7.30 -22.41
CA GLN A 150 -2.09 -7.01 -21.42
C GLN A 150 -1.72 -7.44 -20.00
N TYR A 151 -0.71 -8.30 -19.84
CA TYR A 151 -0.28 -8.75 -18.52
C TYR A 151 0.39 -7.62 -17.73
N THR A 152 0.11 -7.58 -16.43
CA THR A 152 0.83 -6.70 -15.50
C THR A 152 2.21 -7.28 -15.17
N GLU A 153 3.14 -6.43 -14.73
CA GLU A 153 4.50 -6.85 -14.35
C GLU A 153 4.50 -8.03 -13.34
N GLU A 154 3.59 -8.01 -12.37
CA GLU A 154 3.43 -9.09 -11.37
C GLU A 154 2.92 -10.40 -11.98
N GLN A 155 1.99 -10.31 -12.94
CA GLN A 155 1.47 -11.49 -13.62
C GLN A 155 2.55 -12.13 -14.48
N ILE A 156 3.34 -11.32 -15.21
CA ILE A 156 4.46 -11.79 -16.04
C ILE A 156 5.47 -12.61 -15.23
N LEU A 157 5.75 -12.23 -13.98
CA LEU A 157 6.67 -12.97 -13.10
C LEU A 157 6.15 -14.36 -12.70
N SER A 158 4.83 -14.57 -12.74
CA SER A 158 4.17 -15.84 -12.41
C SER A 158 3.75 -16.67 -13.62
N LEU A 159 3.92 -16.14 -14.83
CA LEU A 159 3.49 -16.76 -16.07
C LEU A 159 4.28 -18.05 -16.35
N ASP A 160 3.56 -19.12 -16.64
CA ASP A 160 4.14 -20.38 -17.11
C ASP A 160 3.98 -20.53 -18.63
N GLU A 161 4.86 -21.31 -19.26
CA GLU A 161 4.83 -21.59 -20.70
C GLU A 161 3.51 -22.26 -21.13
N ASN A 162 2.94 -23.09 -20.26
CA ASN A 162 1.63 -23.71 -20.51
C ASN A 162 0.47 -22.71 -20.48
N GLN A 163 0.55 -21.69 -19.62
CA GLN A 163 -0.48 -20.65 -19.53
C GLN A 163 -0.44 -19.77 -20.79
N VAL A 164 0.76 -19.34 -21.20
CA VAL A 164 0.98 -18.61 -22.47
C VAL A 164 0.40 -19.38 -23.64
N ARG A 165 0.67 -20.69 -23.72
CA ARG A 165 0.13 -21.54 -24.77
C ARG A 165 -1.40 -21.59 -24.74
N SER A 166 -2.01 -21.78 -23.57
CA SER A 166 -3.47 -21.85 -23.45
C SER A 166 -4.17 -20.56 -23.89
N GLU A 167 -3.55 -19.41 -23.61
CA GLU A 167 -4.09 -18.09 -23.97
C GLU A 167 -3.93 -17.81 -25.47
N LEU A 168 -2.81 -18.24 -26.07
CA LEU A 168 -2.63 -18.21 -27.51
C LEU A 168 -3.58 -19.15 -28.24
N GLU A 169 -3.84 -20.34 -27.70
CA GLU A 169 -4.83 -21.29 -28.24
C GLU A 169 -6.25 -20.70 -28.15
N SER A 170 -6.62 -20.12 -27.02
CA SER A 170 -7.88 -19.38 -26.84
C SER A 170 -8.03 -18.25 -27.86
N TRP A 171 -6.95 -17.48 -28.10
CA TRP A 171 -6.93 -16.43 -29.11
C TRP A 171 -7.13 -16.99 -30.53
N ILE A 172 -6.48 -18.10 -30.88
CA ILE A 172 -6.68 -18.76 -32.17
C ILE A 172 -8.14 -19.20 -32.32
N ASP A 173 -8.69 -19.88 -31.32
CA ASP A 173 -10.05 -20.43 -31.35
C ASP A 173 -11.10 -19.33 -31.48
N TYR A 174 -10.92 -18.22 -30.74
CA TYR A 174 -11.80 -17.05 -30.83
C TYR A 174 -11.75 -16.43 -32.24
N ASN A 175 -10.55 -16.17 -32.77
CA ASN A 175 -10.44 -15.50 -34.06
C ASN A 175 -10.85 -16.39 -35.25
N LYS A 176 -10.61 -17.70 -35.18
CA LYS A 176 -11.15 -18.65 -36.17
C LYS A 176 -12.68 -18.66 -36.16
N LYS A 177 -13.29 -18.66 -34.97
CA LYS A 177 -14.74 -18.56 -34.83
C LYS A 177 -15.25 -17.23 -35.39
N MET A 178 -14.57 -16.12 -35.10
CA MET A 178 -14.87 -14.80 -35.62
C MET A 178 -14.82 -14.77 -37.15
N LEU A 179 -13.78 -15.32 -37.76
CA LEU A 179 -13.63 -15.39 -39.21
C LEU A 179 -14.75 -16.22 -39.86
N ASN A 180 -15.06 -17.39 -39.30
CA ASN A 180 -16.19 -18.22 -39.76
C ASN A 180 -17.55 -17.50 -39.67
N THR A 181 -17.74 -16.66 -38.64
CA THR A 181 -18.96 -15.85 -38.53
C THR A 181 -18.97 -14.66 -39.48
N PHE A 182 -17.80 -14.06 -39.73
CA PHE A 182 -17.64 -12.95 -40.66
C PHE A 182 -17.99 -13.38 -42.09
N GLU A 183 -17.52 -14.55 -42.54
CA GLU A 183 -17.86 -15.10 -43.85
C GLU A 183 -19.37 -15.24 -44.07
N LYS A 184 -20.12 -15.60 -43.02
CA LYS A 184 -21.59 -15.73 -43.08
C LYS A 184 -22.32 -14.38 -43.17
N VAL A 185 -21.69 -13.28 -42.75
CA VAL A 185 -22.33 -11.95 -42.59
C VAL A 185 -21.59 -10.87 -43.39
N ARG A 186 -20.79 -11.27 -44.38
CA ARG A 186 -19.91 -10.39 -45.16
C ARG A 186 -20.59 -9.13 -45.71
N ASP A 187 -21.84 -9.23 -46.13
CA ASP A 187 -22.60 -8.10 -46.71
C ASP A 187 -22.87 -6.94 -45.73
N ARG A 188 -22.77 -7.20 -44.41
CA ARG A 188 -23.08 -6.23 -43.34
C ARG A 188 -21.99 -6.15 -42.29
N ALA A 189 -20.84 -6.75 -42.56
CA ALA A 189 -19.73 -6.82 -41.63
C ALA A 189 -18.48 -6.21 -42.24
N VAL A 190 -17.63 -5.62 -41.40
CA VAL A 190 -16.30 -5.14 -41.80
C VAL A 190 -15.27 -5.74 -40.85
N LEU A 191 -14.18 -6.28 -41.39
CA LEU A 191 -13.06 -6.83 -40.61
C LEU A 191 -11.88 -5.85 -40.62
N ILE A 192 -11.49 -5.36 -39.44
CA ILE A 192 -10.54 -4.26 -39.27
C ILE A 192 -9.43 -4.65 -38.29
N SER A 193 -8.20 -4.28 -38.62
CA SER A 193 -7.10 -4.32 -37.65
C SER A 193 -7.10 -3.09 -36.73
N SER A 194 -7.05 -3.32 -35.40
CA SER A 194 -6.94 -2.26 -34.40
C SER A 194 -5.74 -1.32 -34.66
N LYS A 195 -4.58 -1.89 -35.00
CA LYS A 195 -3.34 -1.15 -35.31
C LYS A 195 -3.48 -0.24 -36.53
N GLN A 196 -4.13 -0.73 -37.59
CA GLN A 196 -4.37 0.05 -38.81
C GLN A 196 -5.31 1.23 -38.54
N LEU A 197 -6.28 1.07 -37.64
CA LEU A 197 -7.18 2.15 -37.25
C LEU A 197 -6.47 3.19 -36.35
N ILE A 198 -5.56 2.76 -35.50
CA ILE A 198 -4.79 3.65 -34.62
C ILE A 198 -3.79 4.48 -35.44
N GLU A 199 -3.04 3.85 -36.35
CA GLU A 199 -2.01 4.54 -37.14
C GLU A 199 -2.58 5.39 -38.28
N PHE A 200 -3.62 4.90 -38.96
CA PHE A 200 -4.22 5.55 -40.13
C PHE A 200 -5.69 5.92 -39.91
N SER A 201 -6.01 6.45 -38.73
CA SER A 201 -7.39 6.71 -38.27
C SER A 201 -8.25 7.45 -39.30
N GLU A 202 -7.77 8.53 -39.91
CA GLU A 202 -8.61 9.33 -40.82
C GLU A 202 -9.03 8.60 -42.10
N ASN A 203 -8.13 7.84 -42.72
CA ASN A 203 -8.41 7.11 -43.95
C ASN A 203 -9.19 5.82 -43.66
N SER A 204 -8.78 5.09 -42.63
CA SER A 204 -9.44 3.85 -42.20
C SER A 204 -10.89 4.12 -41.79
N ILE A 205 -11.18 5.19 -41.03
CA ILE A 205 -12.54 5.53 -40.61
C ILE A 205 -13.42 5.92 -41.80
N LYS A 206 -12.90 6.68 -42.77
CA LYS A 206 -13.65 7.04 -43.98
C LYS A 206 -14.07 5.80 -44.76
N THR A 207 -13.18 4.83 -44.95
CA THR A 207 -13.47 3.57 -45.65
C THR A 207 -14.54 2.77 -44.92
N VAL A 208 -14.42 2.63 -43.60
CA VAL A 208 -15.38 1.89 -42.76
C VAL A 208 -16.75 2.56 -42.76
N TYR A 209 -16.81 3.89 -42.62
CA TYR A 209 -18.07 4.62 -42.61
C TYR A 209 -18.74 4.62 -43.99
N ALA A 210 -17.95 4.59 -45.08
CA ALA A 210 -18.47 4.40 -46.43
C ALA A 210 -19.09 3.01 -46.61
N GLN A 211 -18.43 1.96 -46.13
CA GLN A 211 -18.95 0.58 -46.17
C GLN A 211 -20.22 0.41 -45.32
N ILE A 212 -20.27 1.03 -44.15
CA ILE A 212 -21.43 0.96 -43.22
C ILE A 212 -22.54 1.96 -43.60
N GLN A 213 -22.27 2.85 -44.56
CA GLN A 213 -23.13 3.96 -44.96
C GLN A 213 -23.54 4.82 -43.75
N ALA A 214 -22.59 5.10 -42.86
CA ALA A 214 -22.78 5.91 -41.66
C ALA A 214 -22.67 7.41 -41.99
N PRO A 215 -23.38 8.29 -41.25
CA PRO A 215 -23.25 9.73 -41.45
C PRO A 215 -21.86 10.20 -41.01
N VAL A 216 -21.02 10.56 -41.97
CA VAL A 216 -19.66 11.06 -41.71
C VAL A 216 -19.74 12.50 -41.21
N LYS A 217 -19.49 12.72 -39.92
CA LYS A 217 -19.21 14.05 -39.35
C LYS A 217 -17.75 14.13 -38.97
N LEU A 218 -16.88 14.24 -39.98
CA LEU A 218 -15.44 14.41 -39.76
C LEU A 218 -15.17 15.88 -39.45
N ASP A 219 -15.25 16.28 -38.18
CA ASP A 219 -14.71 17.56 -37.74
C ASP A 219 -13.18 17.42 -37.70
N SER A 220 -12.48 17.98 -38.70
CA SER A 220 -11.02 17.94 -38.84
C SER A 220 -10.24 18.46 -37.62
N ASN A 221 -10.89 19.24 -36.75
CA ASN A 221 -10.28 19.77 -35.52
C ASN A 221 -10.32 18.78 -34.34
N LYS A 222 -11.15 17.72 -34.39
CA LYS A 222 -11.19 16.66 -33.35
C LYS A 222 -10.23 15.52 -33.66
N THR A 223 -9.90 15.25 -34.93
CA THR A 223 -8.90 14.24 -35.31
C THR A 223 -7.50 14.59 -34.85
N SER A 224 -7.15 15.88 -34.72
CA SER A 224 -5.88 16.31 -34.11
C SER A 224 -5.78 16.08 -32.60
N GLN A 225 -6.91 15.86 -31.90
CA GLN A 225 -6.92 15.44 -30.48
C GLN A 225 -6.86 13.91 -30.33
N LEU A 226 -7.23 13.14 -31.36
CA LEU A 226 -7.07 11.68 -31.34
C LEU A 226 -5.60 11.25 -31.27
N SER A 227 -4.68 12.03 -31.87
CA SER A 227 -3.23 11.81 -31.74
C SER A 227 -2.66 12.09 -30.34
N VAL A 228 -3.44 12.74 -29.47
CA VAL A 228 -3.08 12.98 -28.05
C VAL A 228 -3.64 11.87 -27.15
N ILE A 229 -4.73 11.23 -27.55
CA ILE A 229 -5.38 10.12 -26.81
C ILE A 229 -4.75 8.76 -27.17
N THR A 230 -4.21 8.62 -28.38
CA THR A 230 -3.37 7.47 -28.72
C THR A 230 -1.99 7.70 -28.16
N GLU A 231 -1.64 6.90 -27.16
CA GLU A 231 -0.35 6.85 -26.48
C GLU A 231 0.80 6.54 -27.44
N LYS A 232 1.14 7.44 -28.37
CA LYS A 232 2.38 7.37 -29.13
C LYS A 232 3.60 7.28 -28.19
N SER A 233 3.48 7.88 -27.00
CA SER A 233 4.47 7.77 -25.93
C SER A 233 4.52 6.41 -25.22
N ALA A 234 3.44 5.61 -25.20
CA ALA A 234 3.48 4.26 -24.60
C ALA A 234 4.00 3.22 -25.60
N LEU A 235 3.73 3.38 -26.91
CA LEU A 235 4.28 2.50 -27.93
C LEU A 235 5.82 2.62 -28.04
N GLU A 236 6.37 3.83 -27.83
CA GLU A 236 7.83 4.02 -27.76
C GLU A 236 8.45 3.30 -26.56
N ASN A 237 7.76 3.23 -25.41
CA ASN A 237 8.27 2.58 -24.19
C ASN A 237 8.09 1.05 -24.16
N LYS A 238 7.33 0.45 -25.09
CA LYS A 238 7.08 -1.01 -25.12
C LYS A 238 7.87 -1.76 -26.20
N GLN A 239 8.81 -1.10 -26.88
CA GLN A 239 9.60 -1.73 -27.94
C GLN A 239 10.38 -2.97 -27.47
N LEU A 240 10.87 -2.95 -26.21
CA LEU A 240 11.48 -4.11 -25.55
C LEU A 240 10.50 -5.28 -25.44
N GLU A 241 9.31 -5.03 -24.91
CA GLU A 241 8.25 -6.02 -24.71
C GLU A 241 7.83 -6.63 -26.05
N TYR A 242 7.60 -5.80 -27.06
CA TYR A 242 7.28 -6.26 -28.42
C TYR A 242 8.37 -7.16 -28.99
N PHE A 243 9.65 -6.85 -28.77
CA PHE A 243 10.76 -7.68 -29.25
C PHE A 243 10.82 -9.05 -28.56
N PHE A 244 10.68 -9.09 -27.23
CA PHE A 244 10.66 -10.36 -26.49
C PHE A 244 9.47 -11.22 -26.89
N ILE A 245 8.29 -10.61 -27.02
CA ILE A 245 7.07 -11.29 -27.46
C ILE A 245 7.20 -11.79 -28.90
N ASP A 246 7.74 -11.00 -29.82
CA ASP A 246 7.99 -11.43 -31.20
C ASP A 246 8.97 -12.62 -31.25
N SER A 247 10.00 -12.61 -30.40
CA SER A 247 10.91 -13.75 -30.26
C SER A 247 10.24 -15.00 -29.68
N MET A 248 9.25 -14.85 -28.80
CA MET A 248 8.47 -15.98 -28.28
C MET A 248 7.50 -16.51 -29.35
N LEU A 249 6.81 -15.63 -30.05
CA LEU A 249 5.82 -15.98 -31.08
C LEU A 249 6.44 -16.67 -32.30
N LYS A 250 7.71 -16.41 -32.63
CA LYS A 250 8.45 -17.16 -33.67
C LYS A 250 8.48 -18.67 -33.43
N LYS A 251 8.32 -19.13 -32.19
CA LYS A 251 8.23 -20.57 -31.86
C LYS A 251 6.83 -21.16 -32.11
N HIS A 252 5.80 -20.31 -32.24
CA HIS A 252 4.40 -20.71 -32.41
C HIS A 252 3.92 -20.38 -33.83
N THR A 253 4.31 -21.22 -34.80
CA THR A 253 3.94 -21.09 -36.22
C THR A 253 2.43 -21.01 -36.44
N ASP A 254 1.65 -21.72 -35.61
CA ASP A 254 0.20 -21.85 -35.78
C ASP A 254 -0.53 -20.53 -35.49
N VAL A 255 -0.01 -19.74 -34.54
CA VAL A 255 -0.56 -18.42 -34.18
C VAL A 255 -0.28 -17.42 -35.30
N LEU A 256 0.92 -17.48 -35.88
CA LEU A 256 1.31 -16.62 -37.00
C LEU A 256 0.48 -16.96 -38.25
N ALA A 257 0.27 -18.25 -38.54
CA ALA A 257 -0.59 -18.67 -39.65
C ALA A 257 -2.02 -18.16 -39.49
N ALA A 258 -2.62 -18.30 -38.30
CA ALA A 258 -3.96 -17.78 -38.02
C ALA A 258 -4.03 -16.24 -38.15
N TYR A 259 -2.97 -15.52 -37.77
CA TYR A 259 -2.90 -14.08 -37.94
C TYR A 259 -2.78 -13.67 -39.42
N GLU A 260 -1.98 -14.39 -40.22
CA GLU A 260 -1.88 -14.16 -41.67
C GLU A 260 -3.21 -14.42 -42.37
N GLU A 261 -3.92 -15.49 -41.99
CA GLU A 261 -5.28 -15.75 -42.46
C GLU A 261 -6.19 -14.52 -42.19
N LEU A 262 -6.22 -14.00 -40.96
CA LEU A 262 -6.99 -12.79 -40.65
C LEU A 262 -6.58 -11.59 -41.50
N GLN A 263 -5.29 -11.38 -41.75
CA GLN A 263 -4.82 -10.30 -42.62
C GLN A 263 -5.30 -10.47 -44.07
N THR A 264 -5.28 -11.69 -44.61
CA THR A 264 -5.74 -11.94 -45.98
C THR A 264 -7.24 -11.70 -46.18
N TYR A 265 -8.06 -12.03 -45.17
CA TYR A 265 -9.51 -11.84 -45.22
C TYR A 265 -9.97 -10.45 -44.76
N SER A 266 -9.09 -9.65 -44.15
CA SER A 266 -9.43 -8.32 -43.66
C SER A 266 -9.67 -7.32 -44.78
N ASP A 267 -10.69 -6.47 -44.59
CA ASP A 267 -10.98 -5.35 -45.50
C ASP A 267 -9.92 -4.22 -45.35
N LEU A 268 -9.31 -4.15 -44.17
CA LEU A 268 -8.27 -3.18 -43.80
C LEU A 268 -7.11 -3.90 -43.07
N PRO A 269 -6.20 -4.57 -43.82
CA PRO A 269 -5.04 -5.22 -43.23
C PRO A 269 -4.04 -4.21 -42.67
N TYR A 270 -3.36 -4.62 -41.60
CA TYR A 270 -2.23 -3.88 -41.08
C TYR A 270 -0.97 -4.17 -41.91
N LEU A 271 -0.56 -3.18 -42.71
CA LEU A 271 0.52 -3.33 -43.71
C LEU A 271 1.92 -3.01 -43.16
N ALA A 272 2.01 -2.35 -42.00
CA ALA A 272 3.30 -1.97 -41.43
C ALA A 272 3.90 -3.15 -40.63
N LYS A 273 4.75 -3.96 -41.27
CA LYS A 273 5.59 -4.89 -40.51
C LYS A 273 6.51 -4.08 -39.60
N ILE A 274 6.51 -4.41 -38.32
CA ILE A 274 7.50 -3.89 -37.37
C ILE A 274 8.82 -4.57 -37.71
N ASP A 275 9.52 -4.04 -38.71
CA ASP A 275 10.88 -4.46 -38.99
C ASP A 275 11.77 -3.86 -37.91
N PHE A 276 12.14 -4.68 -36.94
CA PHE A 276 13.23 -4.36 -36.03
C PHE A 276 14.51 -4.26 -36.84
N ASN A 277 14.78 -3.08 -37.38
CA ASN A 277 16.05 -2.78 -38.03
C ASN A 277 17.18 -3.11 -37.03
N LYS A 278 18.36 -3.55 -37.50
CA LYS A 278 19.51 -3.83 -36.63
C LYS A 278 19.81 -2.66 -35.67
N ASN A 279 19.51 -1.44 -36.11
CA ASN A 279 19.61 -0.23 -35.28
C ASN A 279 18.59 -0.17 -34.14
N ALA A 280 17.37 -0.68 -34.33
CA ALA A 280 16.34 -0.78 -33.29
C ALA A 280 16.76 -1.77 -32.19
N VAL A 281 17.28 -2.95 -32.55
CA VAL A 281 17.81 -3.92 -31.58
C VAL A 281 18.99 -3.34 -30.78
N LEU A 282 19.87 -2.59 -31.44
CA LEU A 282 20.98 -1.90 -30.77
C LEU A 282 20.48 -0.81 -29.81
N ASN A 283 19.41 -0.08 -30.15
CA ASN A 283 18.81 0.93 -29.30
C ASN A 283 18.11 0.30 -28.09
N ILE A 284 17.33 -0.75 -28.30
CA ILE A 284 16.74 -1.62 -27.27
C ILE A 284 17.83 -2.10 -26.30
N TRP A 285 18.95 -2.61 -26.81
CA TRP A 285 20.05 -3.06 -25.96
C TRP A 285 20.70 -1.92 -25.17
N LYS A 286 20.88 -0.73 -25.79
CA LYS A 286 21.37 0.47 -25.11
C LYS A 286 20.42 0.91 -23.99
N GLU A 287 19.11 0.83 -24.19
CA GLU A 287 18.11 1.14 -23.16
C GLU A 287 18.18 0.16 -21.99
N ILE A 288 18.21 -1.15 -22.26
CA ILE A 288 18.38 -2.17 -21.19
C ILE A 288 19.66 -1.91 -20.38
N VAL A 289 20.78 -1.60 -21.06
CA VAL A 289 22.05 -1.33 -20.37
C VAL A 289 21.98 -0.04 -19.56
N LYS A 290 21.33 1.02 -20.08
CA LYS A 290 21.11 2.28 -19.34
C LYS A 290 20.26 2.05 -18.10
N ASP A 291 19.16 1.32 -18.22
CA ASP A 291 18.28 1.01 -17.10
C ASP A 291 19.00 0.18 -16.04
N LYS A 292 19.77 -0.83 -16.47
CA LYS A 292 20.61 -1.62 -15.56
C LYS A 292 21.65 -0.75 -14.84
N MET A 293 22.32 0.16 -15.55
CA MET A 293 23.28 1.10 -14.96
C MET A 293 22.60 2.03 -13.95
N LEU A 294 21.41 2.54 -14.28
CA LEU A 294 20.63 3.40 -13.40
C LEU A 294 20.21 2.66 -12.13
N GLN A 295 19.68 1.44 -12.25
CA GLN A 295 19.33 0.61 -11.10
C GLN A 295 20.55 0.30 -10.23
N GLN A 296 21.70 0.00 -10.86
CA GLN A 296 22.94 -0.23 -10.13
C GLN A 296 23.45 1.02 -9.42
N SER A 297 23.28 2.21 -10.01
CA SER A 297 23.62 3.48 -9.34
C SER A 297 22.71 3.75 -8.14
N LYS A 298 21.40 3.55 -8.29
CA LYS A 298 20.42 3.68 -7.19
C LYS A 298 20.72 2.71 -6.05
N LEU A 299 21.10 1.48 -6.37
CA LEU A 299 21.51 0.49 -5.36
C LEU A 299 22.76 0.97 -4.60
N LYS A 300 23.79 1.45 -5.30
CA LYS A 300 24.99 2.00 -4.66
C LYS A 300 24.69 3.21 -3.77
N ASP A 301 23.84 4.12 -4.23
CA ASP A 301 23.43 5.29 -3.44
C ASP A 301 22.66 4.86 -2.19
N SER A 302 21.77 3.87 -2.32
CA SER A 302 21.03 3.31 -1.18
C SER A 302 21.95 2.60 -0.19
N GLU A 303 22.94 1.85 -0.66
CA GLU A 303 23.94 1.19 0.17
C GLU A 303 24.83 2.21 0.90
N ALA A 304 25.25 3.28 0.22
CA ALA A 304 26.01 4.37 0.82
C ALA A 304 25.21 5.09 1.92
N LEU A 305 23.92 5.33 1.68
CA LEU A 305 23.02 5.94 2.66
C LEU A 305 22.84 5.03 3.89
N ILE A 306 22.67 3.71 3.67
CA ILE A 306 22.60 2.73 4.76
C ILE A 306 23.89 2.73 5.58
N GLN A 307 25.07 2.77 4.94
CA GLN A 307 26.36 2.84 5.63
C GLN A 307 26.52 4.14 6.44
N GLN A 308 26.07 5.27 5.90
CA GLN A 308 26.10 6.55 6.62
C GLN A 308 25.25 6.49 7.90
N TYR A 309 24.01 6.00 7.80
CA TYR A 309 23.14 5.83 8.97
C TYR A 309 23.72 4.84 9.99
N GLN A 310 24.36 3.76 9.53
CA GLN A 310 25.03 2.81 10.42
C GLN A 310 26.20 3.46 11.17
N ASN A 311 27.02 4.28 10.50
CA ASN A 311 28.14 4.98 11.13
C ASN A 311 27.68 6.04 12.14
N GLU A 312 26.60 6.76 11.82
CA GLU A 312 25.99 7.73 12.74
C GLU A 312 25.43 7.05 13.98
N ALA A 313 24.68 5.95 13.81
CA ALA A 313 24.16 5.15 14.91
C ALA A 313 25.27 4.58 15.81
N GLN A 314 26.40 4.14 15.23
CA GLN A 314 27.56 3.69 15.99
C GLN A 314 28.23 4.83 16.77
N SER A 315 28.31 6.03 16.19
CA SER A 315 28.90 7.20 16.84
C SER A 315 28.04 7.66 18.02
N GLN A 316 26.72 7.74 17.83
CA GLN A 316 25.76 8.05 18.89
C GLN A 316 25.78 7.00 20.01
N ARG A 317 25.92 5.70 19.68
CA ARG A 317 26.07 4.65 20.70
C ARG A 317 27.32 4.85 21.55
N LYS A 318 28.48 5.13 20.94
CA LYS A 318 29.73 5.41 21.66
C LYS A 318 29.61 6.66 22.54
N GLU A 319 28.92 7.69 22.09
CA GLU A 319 28.68 8.90 22.88
C GLU A 319 27.76 8.63 24.08
N ASN A 320 26.66 7.90 23.86
CA ASN A 320 25.75 7.48 24.94
C ASN A 320 26.45 6.59 25.98
N GLU A 321 27.34 5.69 25.57
CA GLU A 321 28.16 4.89 26.49
C GLU A 321 29.10 5.77 27.34
N LYS A 322 29.75 6.78 26.73
CA LYS A 322 30.59 7.74 27.47
C LYS A 322 29.75 8.56 28.46
N LEU A 323 28.57 9.02 28.04
CA LEU A 323 27.66 9.78 28.90
C LEU A 323 27.18 8.91 30.08
N ALA A 324 26.81 7.66 29.81
CA ALA A 324 26.41 6.70 30.84
C ALA A 324 27.54 6.45 31.87
N GLN A 325 28.78 6.31 31.41
CA GLN A 325 29.93 6.15 32.29
C GLN A 325 30.18 7.43 33.14
N LYS A 326 30.04 8.61 32.54
CA LYS A 326 30.16 9.88 33.26
C LYS A 326 29.10 10.01 34.35
N HIS A 327 27.83 9.71 34.04
CA HIS A 327 26.75 9.73 35.02
C HIS A 327 26.96 8.70 36.14
N LYS A 328 27.52 7.53 35.84
CA LYS A 328 27.89 6.55 36.86
C LYS A 328 28.96 7.12 37.80
N ASN A 329 30.02 7.71 37.26
CA ASN A 329 31.09 8.32 38.06
C ASN A 329 30.57 9.49 38.92
N GLU A 330 29.71 10.36 38.37
CA GLU A 330 29.08 11.45 39.12
C GLU A 330 28.19 10.93 40.25
N ARG A 331 27.43 9.85 40.01
CA ARG A 331 26.59 9.20 41.02
C ARG A 331 27.44 8.60 42.14
N ASP A 332 28.53 7.92 41.80
CA ASP A 332 29.45 7.33 42.78
C ASP A 332 30.15 8.43 43.62
N ALA A 333 30.54 9.55 43.00
CA ALA A 333 31.11 10.70 43.70
C ALA A 333 30.09 11.36 44.65
N LYS A 334 28.84 11.53 44.19
CA LYS A 334 27.76 12.07 45.02
C LYS A 334 27.47 11.17 46.22
N GLN A 335 27.43 9.85 46.03
CA GLN A 335 27.26 8.90 47.14
C GLN A 335 28.40 9.00 48.16
N LYS A 336 29.66 9.13 47.71
CA LYS A 336 30.80 9.33 48.62
C LYS A 336 30.63 10.60 49.46
N ILE A 337 30.31 11.73 48.83
CA ILE A 337 30.09 13.00 49.52
C ILE A 337 28.90 12.89 50.50
N GLU A 338 27.81 12.21 50.12
CA GLU A 338 26.68 11.96 51.03
C GLU A 338 27.09 11.12 52.25
N THR A 339 27.92 10.09 52.06
CA THR A 339 28.44 9.29 53.19
C THR A 339 29.38 10.09 54.11
N GLU A 340 30.24 10.93 53.54
CA GLU A 340 31.13 11.80 54.31
C GLU A 340 30.34 12.86 55.08
N ASN A 341 29.36 13.52 54.45
CA ASN A 341 28.47 14.47 55.12
C ASN A 341 27.71 13.83 56.28
N ASN A 342 27.18 12.62 56.10
CA ASN A 342 26.51 11.89 57.18
C ASN A 342 27.47 11.55 58.34
N SER A 343 28.73 11.21 58.03
CA SER A 343 29.76 10.96 59.04
C SER A 343 30.10 12.23 59.82
N ILE A 344 30.31 13.36 59.12
CA ILE A 344 30.60 14.67 59.73
C ILE A 344 29.42 15.12 60.60
N LEU A 345 28.18 14.98 60.11
CA LEU A 345 26.98 15.32 60.88
C LEU A 345 26.89 14.49 62.17
N SER A 346 27.24 13.20 62.09
CA SER A 346 27.28 12.33 63.27
C SER A 346 28.37 12.75 64.26
N GLN A 347 29.57 13.10 63.77
CA GLN A 347 30.65 13.64 64.61
C GLN A 347 30.24 14.96 65.27
N LEU A 348 29.58 15.84 64.53
CA LEU A 348 29.09 17.12 65.03
C LEU A 348 28.09 16.91 66.17
N HIS A 349 27.13 16.01 66.00
CA HIS A 349 26.19 15.65 67.07
C HIS A 349 26.89 15.11 68.31
N LEU A 350 27.90 14.23 68.16
CA LEU A 350 28.68 13.74 69.29
C LEU A 350 29.41 14.86 70.03
N THR A 351 30.04 15.79 69.28
CA THR A 351 30.73 16.93 69.90
C THR A 351 29.77 17.89 70.59
N GLN A 352 28.59 18.13 70.03
CA GLN A 352 27.53 18.92 70.68
C GLN A 352 27.09 18.26 71.99
N GLU A 353 26.83 16.96 71.99
CA GLU A 353 26.44 16.22 73.19
C GLU A 353 27.54 16.28 74.28
N MET A 354 28.81 16.14 73.89
CA MET A 354 29.93 16.29 74.82
C MET A 354 30.04 17.71 75.39
N LEU A 355 29.87 18.73 74.54
CA LEU A 355 29.91 20.13 74.97
C LEU A 355 28.76 20.45 75.95
N GLU A 356 27.55 19.94 75.67
CA GLU A 356 26.41 20.10 76.58
C GLU A 356 26.68 19.48 77.95
N LYS A 357 27.26 18.28 77.98
CA LYS A 357 27.67 17.63 79.24
C LYS A 357 28.71 18.46 79.99
N GLU A 358 29.69 19.01 79.29
CA GLU A 358 30.74 19.84 79.90
C GLU A 358 30.19 21.17 80.43
N VAL A 359 29.27 21.82 79.71
CA VAL A 359 28.58 23.03 80.17
C VAL A 359 27.76 22.77 81.44
N VAL A 360 27.04 21.64 81.49
CA VAL A 360 26.31 21.22 82.70
C VAL A 360 27.28 20.98 83.86
N ALA A 361 28.40 20.29 83.60
CA ALA A 361 29.44 20.06 84.61
C ALA A 361 30.03 21.38 85.13
N LYS A 362 30.35 22.32 84.23
CA LYS A 362 30.87 23.64 84.57
C LYS A 362 29.88 24.43 85.43
N ARG A 363 28.59 24.47 85.05
CA ARG A 363 27.53 25.10 85.87
C ARG A 363 27.44 24.48 87.27
N ASN A 364 27.60 23.16 87.38
CA ASN A 364 27.59 22.48 88.69
C ASN A 364 28.81 22.85 89.53
N VAL A 365 29.99 23.00 88.92
CA VAL A 365 31.20 23.46 89.62
C VAL A 365 31.08 24.92 90.04
N GLU A 366 30.55 25.79 89.18
CA GLU A 366 30.30 27.21 89.50
C GLU A 366 29.35 27.35 90.69
N LYS A 367 28.26 26.57 90.73
CA LYS A 367 27.37 26.51 91.90
C LYS A 367 28.13 26.11 93.17
N LYS A 368 28.92 25.03 93.13
CA LYS A 368 29.73 24.60 94.28
C LYS A 368 30.74 25.67 94.70
N SER A 369 31.37 26.35 93.74
CA SER A 369 32.33 27.42 94.02
C SER A 369 31.66 28.62 94.69
N ALA A 370 30.47 29.01 94.23
CA ALA A 370 29.66 30.04 94.89
C ALA A 370 29.28 29.63 96.33
N ASP A 371 28.89 28.37 96.54
CA ASP A 371 28.61 27.85 97.90
C ASP A 371 29.86 27.89 98.80
N TYR A 372 31.04 27.54 98.26
CA TYR A 372 32.30 27.63 99.00
C TYR A 372 32.70 29.08 99.29
N GLN A 373 32.50 30.01 98.35
CA GLN A 373 32.75 31.44 98.57
C GLN A 373 31.81 32.01 99.64
N GLN A 374 30.53 31.62 99.63
CA GLN A 374 29.61 31.99 100.71
C GLN A 374 30.09 31.46 102.06
N LYS A 375 30.50 30.18 102.13
CA LYS A 375 31.08 29.59 103.36
C LYS A 375 32.36 30.28 103.82
N LEU A 376 33.25 30.64 102.88
CA LEU A 376 34.46 31.40 103.18
C LEU A 376 34.11 32.79 103.74
N SER A 377 33.14 33.49 103.13
CA SER A 377 32.71 34.80 103.62
C SER A 377 32.09 34.73 105.02
N SER A 378 31.38 33.66 105.36
CA SER A 378 30.88 33.45 106.73
C SER A 378 32.02 33.18 107.72
N ILE A 379 33.01 32.36 107.32
CA ILE A 379 34.18 32.08 108.16
C ILE A 379 35.05 33.34 108.34
N GLU A 380 35.19 34.17 107.30
CA GLU A 380 35.92 35.44 107.39
C GLU A 380 35.23 36.43 108.32
N LYS A 381 33.89 36.49 108.31
CA LYS A 381 33.12 37.26 109.29
C LYS A 381 33.35 36.73 110.72
N GLU A 382 33.26 35.41 110.92
CA GLU A 382 33.56 34.80 112.21
C GLU A 382 35.00 35.07 112.68
N LYS A 383 35.97 35.03 111.77
CA LYS A 383 37.38 35.36 112.06
C LYS A 383 37.55 36.83 112.42
N ALA A 384 36.87 37.74 111.73
CA ALA A 384 36.90 39.17 112.04
C ALA A 384 36.29 39.45 113.42
N ASP A 385 35.18 38.77 113.76
CA ASP A 385 34.55 38.83 115.09
C ASP A 385 35.44 38.25 116.19
N LEU A 386 36.22 37.21 115.89
CA LEU A 386 37.23 36.70 116.84
C LEU A 386 38.44 37.64 116.95
N GLN A 387 38.87 38.28 115.87
CA GLN A 387 39.96 39.26 115.90
C GLN A 387 39.59 40.54 116.65
N SER A 388 38.36 41.02 116.54
CA SER A 388 37.87 42.14 117.35
C SER A 388 37.87 41.77 118.83
N LYS A 389 37.33 40.60 119.19
CA LYS A 389 37.42 40.06 120.56
C LYS A 389 38.86 39.94 121.06
N LEU A 390 39.81 39.56 120.20
CA LEU A 390 41.22 39.42 120.56
C LEU A 390 41.91 40.78 120.75
N LYS A 391 41.53 41.80 119.97
CA LYS A 391 41.96 43.20 120.20
C LYS A 391 41.39 43.76 121.49
N ASP A 392 40.14 43.45 121.81
CA ASP A 392 39.53 43.86 123.07
C ASP A 392 40.27 43.23 124.27
N PHE A 393 40.60 41.93 124.17
CA PHE A 393 41.46 41.26 125.16
C PHE A 393 42.86 41.87 125.26
N SER A 394 43.50 42.20 124.14
CA SER A 394 44.82 42.88 124.11
C SER A 394 44.78 44.24 124.79
N ASN A 395 43.71 45.01 124.59
CA ASN A 395 43.55 46.32 125.22
C ASN A 395 43.40 46.17 126.74
N ILE A 396 42.58 45.22 127.20
CA ILE A 396 42.44 44.89 128.64
C ILE A 396 43.80 44.47 129.23
N GLN A 397 44.61 43.70 128.49
CA GLN A 397 45.93 43.28 128.92
C GLN A 397 46.93 44.46 129.00
N SER A 398 46.80 45.46 128.12
CA SER A 398 47.60 46.68 128.14
C SER A 398 47.23 47.63 129.29
N GLU A 399 45.96 47.64 129.72
CA GLU A 399 45.51 48.40 130.90
C GLU A 399 46.00 47.77 132.21
N LEU A 400 46.04 46.44 132.30
CA LEU A 400 46.63 45.72 133.44
C LEU A 400 48.13 46.01 133.61
N ASN A 401 48.89 46.09 132.52
CA ASN A 401 50.33 46.38 132.58
C ASN A 401 50.65 47.84 132.96
N LYS A 402 49.75 48.80 132.68
CA LYS A 402 49.90 50.21 133.10
C LYS A 402 49.69 50.41 134.61
N LEU A 403 49.01 49.48 135.29
CA LEU A 403 48.81 49.52 136.75
C LEU A 403 50.01 48.99 137.55
N ASN A 404 50.92 48.24 136.91
CA ASN A 404 52.03 47.56 137.59
C ASN A 404 53.35 48.36 137.63
N LEU A 405 53.40 49.57 137.06
CA LEU A 405 54.62 50.40 136.94
C LEU A 405 54.64 51.65 137.84
N LYS A 406 53.77 51.72 138.86
CA LYS A 406 53.65 52.86 139.79
C LYS A 406 54.05 52.58 141.25
N ILE A 407 54.68 51.46 141.57
CA ILE A 407 55.17 51.19 142.94
C ILE A 407 56.61 50.64 142.90
N THR A 408 57.57 51.51 143.18
CA THR A 408 58.84 51.28 143.90
C THR A 408 59.61 52.61 143.96
N PRO A 409 60.46 52.95 144.95
CA PRO A 409 60.66 52.39 146.30
C PRO A 409 60.84 53.47 147.42
N PHE A 410 60.50 53.14 148.67
CA PHE A 410 61.12 53.75 149.87
C PHE A 410 60.92 52.78 151.03
N PHE A 411 61.98 52.08 151.46
CA PHE A 411 62.38 51.95 152.86
C PHE A 411 63.68 51.15 152.94
N ARG A 412 64.70 51.85 153.42
CA ARG A 412 65.93 51.32 154.02
C ARG A 412 65.71 51.35 155.54
N ASN A 413 66.30 50.39 156.24
CA ASN A 413 66.47 50.27 157.71
C ASN A 413 65.26 49.62 158.43
N TYR A 414 65.38 48.64 159.35
CA TYR A 414 66.46 48.25 160.27
C TYR A 414 66.30 46.75 160.64
N ILE A 415 67.39 46.13 161.13
CA ILE A 415 67.56 44.79 161.74
C ILE A 415 67.96 43.68 160.77
#